data_AF-A0A6A5Y4S4-F1
#
_entry.id   AF-A0A6A5Y4S4-F1
#
_cell.length_a   1.000
_cell.length_b   1.000
_cell.length_c   1.000
_cell.angle_alpha   90.00
_cell.angle_beta   90.00
_cell.angle_gamma   90.00
#
_symmetry.space_group_name_H-M   'P 1'
#
loop_
_entity.id
_entity.type
_entity.pdbx_description
1 polymer ?
#
loop_
_entity_poly.entity_id
_entity_poly.type
_entity_poly.pdbx_seq_one_letter_code
_entity_poly.pdbx_strand_id
1 'polypeptide(L)'
;MSSSQSWSVVLHGGCSNNCPDVETQHKIQRNLEAVLETAVSGLKAGVTAREVVVHAVTALEDCPLFNAGKGAALTIEGDHELEAGLVDGRSGLYGAVSCLMTTKNPILAANAILQHGVHCMMVGNAADSMAQKVGLESVPNTYFETAIRRAYWASTIRNRQRSIEFESGTVGAVALDIHGHIAAGGSSGGISGKNKGRIGDTAVFGAGLFADSKLGVTCSGAGDEIFRQLLARQKLQPSIPVASTLRTPLASPFRTLDGQGKLSIQSTARLFSTASASSNHQATVDMSCTTFPVLPQHVFFRNWRLVAGLSRYPTTRGESFVILKQPGVHLFSLERKEFLEIMSSVKNLANALRDHYNVGSCALVIEGNGSISILPLHGLEKTWKPVTSHEKEFHETFPGYISSKDGPTMDVGRLAQITATIRRETELKEPVNCHFEGDDGDSNLFARLVRGEIPQSRVWEDEGHVAFLTPFANTPGFTVLVPREHLTSDIFGLEDTHYKSLMDATYTLAGYLKKAFGAPRCGMIFEGFEINYAHVKLIPIHSRDVGGQIPTSSPTTEVAPYEERYSGYVTSLKGPLFQDQESLALDASSLRKATCEHNQPSLS
;
A
#
# COMPACT_ATOMS: atom_id res chain seq x y z
N MET A 1 0.63 -30.61 28.26
CA MET A 1 0.69 -29.86 26.99
C MET A 1 1.66 -28.72 27.21
N SER A 2 2.89 -28.80 26.69
CA SER A 2 3.86 -27.70 26.84
C SER A 2 3.32 -26.49 26.07
N SER A 3 3.23 -25.34 26.72
CA SER A 3 3.00 -24.08 26.01
C SER A 3 4.05 -23.96 24.92
N SER A 4 3.64 -23.95 23.64
CA SER A 4 4.54 -23.67 22.53
C SER A 4 5.23 -22.33 22.80
N GLN A 5 6.54 -22.32 22.95
CA GLN A 5 7.31 -21.11 23.21
C GLN A 5 7.13 -20.15 22.02
N SER A 6 6.48 -19.02 22.27
CA SER A 6 6.15 -18.03 21.25
C SER A 6 7.38 -17.16 20.98
N TRP A 7 7.70 -16.96 19.71
CA TRP A 7 8.75 -16.04 19.25
C TRP A 7 8.23 -15.24 18.06
N SER A 8 8.74 -14.03 17.89
CA SER A 8 8.39 -13.16 16.75
C SER A 8 9.55 -12.24 16.40
N VAL A 9 9.69 -11.90 15.13
CA VAL A 9 10.66 -10.90 14.66
C VAL A 9 10.05 -10.05 13.56
N VAL A 10 10.41 -8.77 13.57
CA VAL A 10 10.09 -7.80 12.52
C VAL A 10 11.34 -7.02 12.18
N LEU A 11 11.56 -6.83 10.88
CA LEU A 11 12.65 -6.07 10.29
C LEU A 11 12.07 -4.99 9.36
N HIS A 12 12.78 -3.87 9.21
CA HIS A 12 12.56 -2.94 8.11
C HIS A 12 13.86 -2.45 7.48
N GLY A 13 13.83 -2.32 6.15
CA GLY A 13 14.85 -1.67 5.31
C GLY A 13 14.58 -0.18 5.06
N GLY A 14 13.64 0.40 5.81
CA GLY A 14 13.26 1.79 5.72
C GLY A 14 12.17 2.08 4.71
N CYS A 15 11.68 3.31 4.72
CA CYS A 15 10.58 3.77 3.89
C CYS A 15 11.03 4.73 2.80
N SER A 16 10.31 4.72 1.68
CA SER A 16 10.53 5.67 0.58
C SER A 16 9.22 6.18 0.00
N ASN A 17 9.24 7.41 -0.50
CA ASN A 17 8.16 7.96 -1.32
C ASN A 17 8.38 7.70 -2.81
N ASN A 18 9.60 7.34 -3.21
CA ASN A 18 9.95 7.00 -4.58
C ASN A 18 9.97 5.48 -4.73
N CYS A 19 9.47 4.99 -5.86
CA CYS A 19 9.48 3.57 -6.20
C CYS A 19 10.81 3.26 -6.89
N PRO A 20 11.70 2.40 -6.33
CA PRO A 20 12.89 1.98 -7.06
C PRO A 20 12.48 1.08 -8.23
N ASP A 21 13.40 0.85 -9.17
CA ASP A 21 13.15 -0.08 -10.27
C ASP A 21 12.93 -1.53 -9.78
N VAL A 22 12.36 -2.37 -10.65
CA VAL A 22 12.04 -3.78 -10.36
C VAL A 22 13.23 -4.57 -9.83
N GLU A 23 14.40 -4.35 -10.42
CA GLU A 23 15.60 -5.11 -10.08
C GLU A 23 16.07 -4.75 -8.67
N THR A 24 16.08 -3.46 -8.35
CA THR A 24 16.40 -2.95 -7.01
C THR A 24 15.40 -3.44 -5.97
N GLN A 25 14.10 -3.50 -6.28
CA GLN A 25 13.08 -4.07 -5.37
C GLN A 25 13.34 -5.55 -5.07
N HIS A 26 13.62 -6.36 -6.08
CA HIS A 26 13.96 -7.78 -5.88
C HIS A 26 15.25 -7.95 -5.05
N LYS A 27 16.25 -7.07 -5.23
CA LYS A 27 17.47 -7.08 -4.40
C LYS A 27 17.15 -6.77 -2.93
N ILE A 28 16.30 -5.77 -2.66
CA ILE A 28 15.84 -5.43 -1.31
C ILE A 28 15.09 -6.60 -0.68
N GLN A 29 14.14 -7.19 -1.41
CA GLN A 29 13.35 -8.32 -0.94
C GLN A 29 14.23 -9.52 -0.57
N ARG A 30 15.11 -9.96 -1.49
CA ARG A 30 16.03 -11.09 -1.24
C ARG A 30 16.94 -10.85 -0.03
N ASN A 31 17.42 -9.62 0.15
CA ASN A 31 18.25 -9.31 1.30
C ASN A 31 17.44 -9.40 2.61
N LEU A 32 16.24 -8.82 2.65
CA LEU A 32 15.36 -8.92 3.81
C LEU A 32 14.95 -10.38 4.11
N GLU A 33 14.73 -11.20 3.09
CA GLU A 33 14.48 -12.65 3.23
C GLU A 33 15.66 -13.34 3.93
N ALA A 34 16.89 -13.12 3.45
CA ALA A 34 18.08 -13.72 4.03
C ALA A 34 18.33 -13.29 5.49
N VAL A 35 18.13 -12.01 5.80
CA VAL A 35 18.26 -11.50 7.18
C VAL A 35 17.16 -12.11 8.07
N LEU A 36 15.92 -12.22 7.58
CA LEU A 36 14.81 -12.81 8.30
C LEU A 36 15.06 -14.29 8.61
N GLU A 37 15.54 -15.07 7.64
CA GLU A 37 15.87 -16.49 7.83
C GLU A 37 16.91 -16.72 8.93
N THR A 38 17.94 -15.86 8.95
CA THR A 38 18.99 -15.90 9.97
C THR A 38 18.43 -15.54 11.35
N ALA A 39 17.61 -14.49 11.43
CA ALA A 39 16.98 -14.06 12.67
C ALA A 39 16.03 -15.13 13.24
N VAL A 40 15.21 -15.75 12.38
CA VAL A 40 14.30 -16.85 12.75
C VAL A 40 15.08 -18.06 13.26
N SER A 41 16.18 -18.41 12.58
CA SER A 41 17.03 -19.53 13.00
C SER A 41 17.66 -19.26 14.37
N GLY A 42 18.13 -18.03 14.62
CA GLY A 42 18.64 -17.61 15.92
C GLY A 42 17.59 -17.70 17.04
N LEU A 43 16.38 -17.19 16.81
CA LEU A 43 15.28 -17.27 17.79
C LEU A 43 14.92 -18.71 18.13
N LYS A 44 14.83 -19.59 17.11
CA LYS A 44 14.56 -21.02 17.31
C LYS A 44 15.69 -21.73 18.07
N ALA A 45 16.92 -21.27 17.92
CA ALA A 45 18.09 -21.79 18.64
C ALA A 45 18.21 -21.23 20.08
N GLY A 46 17.31 -20.34 20.51
CA GLY A 46 17.33 -19.74 21.84
C GLY A 46 18.27 -18.54 22.00
N VAL A 47 18.68 -17.90 20.89
CA VAL A 47 19.39 -16.63 20.94
C VAL A 47 18.48 -15.55 21.51
N THR A 48 19.03 -14.67 22.36
CA THR A 48 18.24 -13.62 23.03
C THR A 48 17.71 -12.58 22.04
N ALA A 49 16.57 -11.96 22.36
CA ALA A 49 15.95 -10.95 21.50
C ALA A 49 16.92 -9.80 21.15
N ARG A 50 17.71 -9.36 22.14
CA ARG A 50 18.75 -8.33 21.96
C ARG A 50 19.80 -8.74 20.93
N GLU A 51 20.35 -9.95 21.05
CA GLU A 51 21.37 -10.45 20.12
C GLU A 51 20.81 -10.64 18.71
N VAL A 52 19.57 -11.13 18.58
CA VAL A 52 18.89 -11.23 17.28
C VAL A 52 18.72 -9.85 16.63
N VAL A 53 18.30 -8.84 17.39
CA VAL A 53 18.19 -7.46 16.89
C VAL A 53 19.54 -6.92 16.44
N VAL A 54 20.59 -7.12 17.26
CA VAL A 54 21.95 -6.67 16.93
C VAL A 54 22.43 -7.32 15.63
N HIS A 55 22.35 -8.65 15.51
CA HIS A 55 22.77 -9.37 14.30
C HIS A 55 21.98 -8.95 13.07
N ALA A 56 20.66 -8.80 13.20
CA ALA A 56 19.82 -8.39 12.08
C ALA A 56 20.16 -6.97 11.60
N VAL A 57 20.29 -6.01 12.51
CA VAL A 57 20.64 -4.62 12.16
C VAL A 57 22.06 -4.54 11.61
N THR A 58 23.02 -5.30 12.13
CA THR A 58 24.39 -5.39 11.57
C THR A 58 24.35 -5.88 10.11
N ALA A 59 23.59 -6.93 9.81
CA ALA A 59 23.45 -7.42 8.44
C ALA A 59 22.81 -6.37 7.49
N LEU A 60 21.89 -5.55 8.01
CA LEU A 60 21.29 -4.43 7.27
C LEU A 60 22.28 -3.25 7.10
N GLU A 61 23.13 -2.97 8.08
CA GLU A 61 24.21 -1.97 7.98
C GLU A 61 25.30 -2.36 6.97
N ASP A 62 25.56 -3.66 6.80
CA ASP A 62 26.55 -4.14 5.83
C ASP A 62 26.01 -4.14 4.38
N CYS A 63 24.69 -3.94 4.20
CA CYS A 63 24.04 -3.97 2.90
C CYS A 63 23.99 -2.58 2.24
N PRO A 64 24.65 -2.38 1.07
CA PRO A 64 24.74 -1.07 0.40
C PRO A 64 23.41 -0.50 -0.10
N LEU A 65 22.33 -1.30 -0.05
CA LEU A 65 21.00 -0.91 -0.50
C LEU A 65 20.29 -0.01 0.53
N PHE A 66 20.68 -0.08 1.80
CA PHE A 66 19.99 0.61 2.89
C PHE A 66 20.68 1.90 3.32
N ASN A 67 19.99 2.74 4.09
CA ASN A 67 20.53 4.00 4.61
C ASN A 67 21.01 3.79 6.05
N ALA A 68 21.96 2.89 6.22
CA ALA A 68 22.61 2.57 7.47
C ALA A 68 23.95 1.90 7.16
N GLY A 69 24.99 2.15 7.95
CA GLY A 69 26.33 1.62 7.67
C GLY A 69 26.76 1.89 6.21
N LYS A 70 27.15 0.83 5.50
CA LYS A 70 27.47 0.87 4.07
C LYS A 70 26.22 1.28 3.29
N GLY A 71 26.25 2.47 2.67
CA GLY A 71 25.09 3.07 1.99
C GLY A 71 24.43 4.22 2.76
N ALA A 72 25.04 4.70 3.85
CA ALA A 72 24.56 5.86 4.60
C ALA A 72 24.41 7.13 3.74
N ALA A 73 23.44 7.96 4.09
CA ALA A 73 23.25 9.29 3.53
C ALA A 73 24.44 10.23 3.83
N LEU A 74 24.49 11.32 3.08
CA LEU A 74 25.61 12.26 3.05
C LEU A 74 25.20 13.60 3.65
N THR A 75 26.08 14.25 4.41
CA THR A 75 25.88 15.62 4.93
C THR A 75 25.94 16.64 3.79
N ILE A 76 25.61 17.90 4.06
CA ILE A 76 25.72 18.99 3.08
C ILE A 76 27.15 19.19 2.57
N GLU A 77 28.16 18.87 3.39
CA GLU A 77 29.57 18.89 3.04
C GLU A 77 30.01 17.63 2.26
N GLY A 78 29.16 16.61 2.20
CA GLY A 78 29.41 15.38 1.45
C GLY A 78 30.14 14.28 2.22
N ASP A 79 30.23 14.39 3.56
CA ASP A 79 30.71 13.35 4.48
C ASP A 79 29.57 12.44 4.96
N HIS A 80 29.89 11.33 5.65
CA HIS A 80 28.90 10.49 6.33
C HIS A 80 28.94 10.67 7.87
N GLU A 81 27.76 10.75 8.48
CA GLU A 81 27.59 10.71 9.94
C GLU A 81 26.50 9.69 10.30
N LEU A 82 26.84 8.68 11.08
CA LEU A 82 25.94 7.56 11.39
C LEU A 82 25.42 7.63 12.82
N GLU A 83 24.24 7.05 13.04
CA GLU A 83 23.61 6.93 14.36
C GLU A 83 22.90 5.58 14.52
N ALA A 84 22.87 5.07 15.74
CA ALA A 84 22.15 3.85 16.09
C ALA A 84 21.72 3.84 17.56
N GLY A 85 20.67 3.09 17.87
CA GLY A 85 20.22 2.87 19.24
C GLY A 85 19.69 1.46 19.44
N LEU A 86 19.76 0.99 20.68
CA LEU A 86 19.34 -0.34 21.10
C LEU A 86 18.69 -0.28 22.48
N VAL A 87 17.54 -0.93 22.63
CA VAL A 87 16.83 -1.08 23.91
C VAL A 87 16.61 -2.56 24.20
N ASP A 88 16.99 -2.97 25.40
CA ASP A 88 16.62 -4.26 25.96
C ASP A 88 15.40 -4.09 26.87
N GLY A 89 14.23 -4.54 26.39
CA GLY A 89 12.96 -4.40 27.10
C GLY A 89 12.85 -5.26 28.36
N ARG A 90 13.74 -6.25 28.54
CA ARG A 90 13.82 -7.04 29.79
C ARG A 90 14.45 -6.24 30.92
N SER A 91 15.61 -5.64 30.67
CA SER A 91 16.38 -4.91 31.68
C SER A 91 16.00 -3.42 31.76
N GLY A 92 15.34 -2.89 30.73
CA GLY A 92 15.10 -1.46 30.56
C GLY A 92 16.36 -0.67 30.19
N LEU A 93 17.48 -1.36 29.90
CA LEU A 93 18.73 -0.72 29.52
C LEU A 93 18.67 -0.22 28.07
N TYR A 94 19.40 0.87 27.85
CA TYR A 94 19.45 1.58 26.58
C TYR A 94 20.87 2.02 26.28
N GLY A 95 21.30 1.83 25.04
CA GLY A 95 22.58 2.30 24.53
C GLY A 95 22.42 2.93 23.15
N ALA A 96 23.12 4.04 22.90
CA ALA A 96 23.05 4.74 21.63
C ALA A 96 24.32 5.50 21.26
N VAL A 97 24.49 5.70 19.96
CA VAL A 97 25.59 6.44 19.35
C VAL A 97 25.06 7.36 18.27
N SER A 98 25.66 8.55 18.12
CA SER A 98 25.35 9.46 17.02
C SER A 98 26.58 10.18 16.51
N CYS A 99 26.49 10.69 15.28
CA CYS A 99 27.56 11.42 14.60
C CYS A 99 28.87 10.61 14.49
N LEU A 100 28.76 9.28 14.40
CA LEU A 100 29.91 8.42 14.15
C LEU A 100 30.43 8.67 12.73
N MET A 101 31.76 8.67 12.56
CA MET A 101 32.38 8.89 11.26
C MET A 101 33.22 7.71 10.78
N THR A 102 33.61 6.80 11.68
CA THR A 102 34.59 5.75 11.37
C THR A 102 34.24 4.36 11.88
N THR A 103 33.29 4.22 12.81
CA THR A 103 32.82 2.91 13.28
C THR A 103 31.98 2.21 12.21
N LYS A 104 32.42 1.03 11.74
CA LYS A 104 31.78 0.31 10.62
C LYS A 104 30.30 -0.02 10.87
N ASN A 105 29.98 -0.53 12.06
CA ASN A 105 28.65 -0.99 12.44
C ASN A 105 28.17 -0.25 13.71
N PRO A 106 27.48 0.90 13.56
CA PRO A 106 26.94 1.69 14.67
C PRO A 106 26.14 0.90 15.72
N ILE A 107 25.34 -0.10 15.31
CA ILE A 107 24.55 -0.89 16.27
C ILE A 107 25.42 -1.70 17.25
N LEU A 108 26.61 -2.13 16.83
CA LEU A 108 27.55 -2.83 17.71
C LEU A 108 28.11 -1.88 18.77
N ALA A 109 28.36 -0.62 18.42
CA ALA A 109 28.77 0.40 19.38
C ALA A 109 27.63 0.76 20.35
N ALA A 110 26.39 0.84 19.88
CA ALA A 110 25.22 1.00 20.74
C ALA A 110 25.05 -0.18 21.72
N ASN A 111 25.25 -1.42 21.25
CA ASN A 111 25.25 -2.60 22.11
C ASN A 111 26.39 -2.60 23.14
N ALA A 112 27.60 -2.15 22.76
CA ALA A 112 28.71 -2.00 23.69
C ALA A 112 28.39 -0.98 24.80
N ILE A 113 27.76 0.15 24.48
CA ILE A 113 27.28 1.11 25.48
C ILE A 113 26.21 0.46 26.37
N LEU A 114 25.26 -0.26 25.81
CA LEU A 114 24.23 -0.95 26.60
C LEU A 114 24.82 -1.99 27.58
N GLN A 115 25.82 -2.76 27.13
CA GLN A 115 26.44 -3.84 27.91
C GLN A 115 27.43 -3.35 28.97
N HIS A 116 28.19 -2.30 28.66
CA HIS A 116 29.31 -1.82 29.50
C HIS A 116 29.02 -0.47 30.18
N GLY A 117 27.85 0.12 29.94
CA GLY A 117 27.61 1.53 30.17
C GLY A 117 27.32 1.95 31.60
N VAL A 118 28.07 2.97 32.05
CA VAL A 118 27.64 3.96 33.05
C VAL A 118 26.77 5.05 32.38
N HIS A 119 26.73 5.07 31.04
CA HIS A 119 26.08 6.10 30.22
C HIS A 119 25.12 5.46 29.21
N CYS A 120 24.13 6.22 28.76
CA CYS A 120 23.13 5.75 27.81
C CYS A 120 23.43 6.15 26.36
N MET A 121 24.24 7.19 26.13
CA MET A 121 24.50 7.72 24.79
C MET A 121 25.87 8.37 24.71
N MET A 122 26.58 8.18 23.59
CA MET A 122 27.83 8.88 23.27
C MET A 122 27.78 9.40 21.83
N VAL A 123 28.50 10.49 21.53
CA VAL A 123 28.45 11.12 20.19
C VAL A 123 29.83 11.45 19.62
N GLY A 124 29.90 11.53 18.30
CA GLY A 124 31.07 12.01 17.56
C GLY A 124 32.33 11.17 17.79
N ASN A 125 33.48 11.84 17.71
CA ASN A 125 34.79 11.22 17.89
C ASN A 125 34.95 10.48 19.22
N ALA A 126 34.25 10.90 20.27
CA ALA A 126 34.28 10.22 21.57
C ALA A 126 33.63 8.83 21.49
N ALA A 127 32.54 8.70 20.73
CA ALA A 127 31.89 7.42 20.51
C ALA A 127 32.71 6.51 19.58
N ASP A 128 33.31 7.05 18.51
CA ASP A 128 34.25 6.30 17.65
C ASP A 128 35.47 5.81 18.44
N SER A 129 36.05 6.67 19.30
CA SER A 129 37.18 6.29 20.15
C SER A 129 36.82 5.20 21.16
N MET A 130 35.59 5.22 21.67
CA MET A 130 35.08 4.17 22.55
C MET A 130 34.91 2.86 21.79
N ALA A 131 34.30 2.90 20.60
CA ALA A 131 34.12 1.74 19.73
C ALA A 131 35.46 1.05 19.41
N GLN A 132 36.49 1.82 19.08
CA GLN A 132 37.85 1.31 18.87
C GLN A 132 38.44 0.66 20.13
N LYS A 133 38.27 1.26 21.31
CA LYS A 133 38.78 0.71 22.58
C LYS A 133 38.16 -0.63 22.95
N VAL A 134 36.89 -0.85 22.60
CA VAL A 134 36.20 -2.12 22.81
C VAL A 134 36.42 -3.12 21.66
N GLY A 135 37.29 -2.79 20.69
CA GLY A 135 37.73 -3.69 19.62
C GLY A 135 36.82 -3.75 18.40
N LEU A 136 35.93 -2.77 18.21
CA LEU A 136 35.10 -2.68 17.00
C LEU A 136 35.91 -2.17 15.79
N GLU A 137 35.56 -2.67 14.61
CA GLU A 137 36.24 -2.33 13.36
C GLU A 137 36.05 -0.85 12.99
N SER A 138 37.17 -0.17 12.74
CA SER A 138 37.21 1.20 12.26
C SER A 138 37.54 1.22 10.76
N VAL A 139 36.73 1.95 10.00
CA VAL A 139 36.85 2.11 8.54
C VAL A 139 36.99 3.59 8.17
N PRO A 140 37.60 3.93 7.02
CA PRO A 140 37.59 5.30 6.53
C PRO A 140 36.15 5.75 6.21
N ASN A 141 35.85 7.05 6.32
CA ASN A 141 34.49 7.57 6.05
C ASN A 141 33.98 7.24 4.64
N THR A 142 34.89 7.18 3.65
CA THR A 142 34.60 6.78 2.27
C THR A 142 34.10 5.33 2.14
N TYR A 143 34.31 4.48 3.15
CA TYR A 143 33.73 3.14 3.18
C TYR A 143 32.20 3.19 3.07
N PHE A 144 31.53 4.16 3.69
CA PHE A 144 30.07 4.20 3.72
C PHE A 144 29.46 4.62 2.38
N GLU A 145 30.25 5.16 1.46
CA GLU A 145 29.77 5.70 0.19
C GLU A 145 29.33 4.59 -0.79
N THR A 146 28.27 4.91 -1.55
CA THR A 146 27.85 4.17 -2.74
C THR A 146 27.54 5.13 -3.88
N ALA A 147 27.68 4.67 -5.12
CA ALA A 147 27.43 5.49 -6.31
C ALA A 147 26.01 6.06 -6.34
N ILE A 148 25.02 5.26 -5.94
CA ILE A 148 23.60 5.66 -5.89
C ILE A 148 23.39 6.79 -4.87
N ARG A 149 23.99 6.70 -3.67
CA ARG A 149 23.88 7.76 -2.65
C ARG A 149 24.58 9.05 -3.06
N ARG A 150 25.74 8.93 -3.70
CA ARG A 150 26.47 10.10 -4.21
C ARG A 150 25.66 10.84 -5.28
N ALA A 151 25.02 10.10 -6.20
CA ALA A 151 24.13 10.66 -7.21
C ALA A 151 22.92 11.36 -6.58
N TYR A 152 22.26 10.71 -5.62
CA TYR A 152 21.12 11.27 -4.89
C TYR A 152 21.46 12.54 -4.13
N TRP A 153 22.61 12.56 -3.45
CA TRP A 153 23.11 13.75 -2.78
C TRP A 153 23.41 14.88 -3.78
N ALA A 154 24.12 14.57 -4.87
CA ALA A 154 24.49 15.59 -5.86
C ALA A 154 23.28 16.20 -6.57
N SER A 155 22.19 15.44 -6.73
CA SER A 155 20.92 15.95 -7.26
C SER A 155 20.18 16.81 -6.22
N THR A 156 20.16 16.39 -4.96
CA THR A 156 19.54 17.14 -3.84
C THR A 156 20.20 18.51 -3.62
N ILE A 157 21.53 18.57 -3.61
CA ILE A 157 22.29 19.83 -3.39
C ILE A 157 22.16 20.78 -4.58
N ARG A 158 22.27 20.28 -5.82
CA ARG A 158 22.23 21.13 -7.04
C ARG A 158 20.86 21.74 -7.30
N ASN A 159 19.79 20.98 -7.09
CA ASN A 159 18.45 21.41 -7.50
C ASN A 159 17.69 22.17 -6.40
N ARG A 160 18.22 22.26 -5.16
CA ARG A 160 17.48 22.71 -3.95
C ARG A 160 16.10 22.04 -3.79
N GLN A 161 15.88 20.93 -4.48
CA GLN A 161 14.68 20.12 -4.51
C GLN A 161 15.11 18.70 -4.17
N ARG A 162 14.36 18.03 -3.28
CA ARG A 162 14.53 16.59 -3.03
C ARG A 162 14.24 15.88 -4.36
N SER A 163 15.25 15.23 -4.92
CA SER A 163 15.18 14.65 -6.26
C SER A 163 14.30 13.38 -6.30
N ILE A 164 14.00 12.94 -7.52
CA ILE A 164 13.12 11.80 -7.88
C ILE A 164 13.79 10.44 -7.58
N GLU A 165 15.06 10.44 -7.21
CA GLU A 165 15.85 9.23 -6.96
C GLU A 165 15.50 8.56 -5.61
N PHE A 166 15.65 7.23 -5.54
CA PHE A 166 15.22 6.43 -4.40
C PHE A 166 16.10 6.67 -3.16
N GLU A 167 15.50 7.19 -2.10
CA GLU A 167 16.07 7.16 -0.75
C GLU A 167 15.45 5.98 0.00
N SER A 168 16.22 4.90 0.23
CA SER A 168 15.83 3.95 1.27
C SER A 168 15.97 4.63 2.63
N GLY A 169 15.06 4.34 3.56
CA GLY A 169 15.07 4.92 4.90
C GLY A 169 15.98 4.19 5.90
N THR A 170 15.87 4.62 7.15
CA THR A 170 16.44 3.99 8.35
C THR A 170 16.13 2.49 8.41
N VAL A 171 17.07 1.68 8.91
CA VAL A 171 16.86 0.24 9.15
C VAL A 171 16.57 -0.02 10.62
N GLY A 172 15.88 -1.11 10.91
CA GLY A 172 15.61 -1.50 12.30
C GLY A 172 14.95 -2.85 12.45
N ALA A 173 14.97 -3.34 13.68
CA ALA A 173 14.45 -4.65 14.06
C ALA A 173 13.80 -4.62 15.45
N VAL A 174 12.78 -5.47 15.61
CA VAL A 174 12.16 -5.77 16.91
C VAL A 174 12.01 -7.28 17.01
N ALA A 175 12.41 -7.87 18.13
CA ALA A 175 12.33 -9.31 18.35
C ALA A 175 11.70 -9.63 19.71
N LEU A 176 10.96 -10.73 19.76
CA LEU A 176 10.47 -11.44 20.94
C LEU A 176 11.10 -12.82 20.92
N ASP A 177 11.93 -13.11 21.92
CA ASP A 177 12.59 -14.41 22.04
C ASP A 177 11.73 -15.46 22.74
N ILE A 178 12.19 -16.72 22.68
CA ILE A 178 11.50 -17.87 23.31
C ILE A 178 11.46 -17.78 24.85
N HIS A 179 12.20 -16.84 25.45
CA HIS A 179 12.20 -16.57 26.88
C HIS A 179 11.16 -15.50 27.26
N GLY A 180 10.45 -14.93 26.30
CA GLY A 180 9.44 -13.89 26.51
C GLY A 180 10.03 -12.48 26.64
N HIS A 181 11.27 -12.26 26.20
CA HIS A 181 11.89 -10.94 26.25
C HIS A 181 11.80 -10.22 24.91
N ILE A 182 11.64 -8.89 24.96
CA ILE A 182 11.57 -8.02 23.79
C ILE A 182 12.80 -7.13 23.71
N ALA A 183 13.33 -6.92 22.51
CA ALA A 183 14.32 -5.89 22.23
C ALA A 183 13.96 -5.14 20.95
N ALA A 184 14.41 -3.88 20.85
CA ALA A 184 14.26 -3.04 19.66
C ALA A 184 15.56 -2.30 19.37
N GLY A 185 15.91 -2.17 18.09
CA GLY A 185 17.12 -1.46 17.67
C GLY A 185 17.02 -0.95 16.25
N GLY A 186 17.75 0.12 15.95
CA GLY A 186 17.75 0.75 14.64
C GLY A 186 19.07 1.46 14.35
N SER A 187 19.33 1.69 13.07
CA SER A 187 20.53 2.36 12.56
C SER A 187 20.21 3.22 11.34
N SER A 188 20.87 4.38 11.23
CA SER A 188 20.60 5.36 10.16
C SER A 188 21.83 6.17 9.76
N GLY A 189 21.92 6.51 8.47
CA GLY A 189 22.77 7.60 7.97
C GLY A 189 22.12 8.99 8.10
N GLY A 190 20.87 9.08 8.54
CA GLY A 190 20.09 10.32 8.58
C GLY A 190 19.54 10.71 7.21
N ILE A 191 19.29 12.00 6.99
CA ILE A 191 18.76 12.53 5.73
C ILE A 191 19.87 13.08 4.84
N SER A 192 19.75 12.89 3.52
CA SER A 192 20.69 13.46 2.55
C SER A 192 20.70 14.99 2.60
N GLY A 193 21.89 15.59 2.61
CA GLY A 193 22.10 17.03 2.73
C GLY A 193 21.90 17.59 4.14
N LYS A 194 21.89 16.74 5.18
CA LYS A 194 21.82 17.21 6.57
C LYS A 194 23.04 18.06 6.94
N ASN A 195 22.85 19.01 7.86
CA ASN A 195 23.98 19.68 8.49
C ASN A 195 24.78 18.70 9.34
N LYS A 196 26.10 18.86 9.36
CA LYS A 196 26.99 18.11 10.27
C LYS A 196 26.54 18.26 11.72
N GLY A 197 26.53 17.17 12.47
CA GLY A 197 26.05 17.11 13.85
C GLY A 197 24.54 17.00 14.02
N ARG A 198 23.75 16.91 12.93
CA ARG A 198 22.30 16.65 13.03
C ARG A 198 22.07 15.22 13.53
N ILE A 199 21.36 15.11 14.65
CA ILE A 199 20.90 13.85 15.25
C ILE A 199 19.42 13.63 14.88
N GLY A 200 19.10 12.43 14.40
CA GLY A 200 17.73 12.02 14.08
C GLY A 200 17.04 11.29 15.23
N ASP A 201 15.91 10.67 14.92
CA ASP A 201 15.09 9.91 15.88
C ASP A 201 15.69 8.56 16.25
N THR A 202 16.48 7.96 15.36
CA THR A 202 16.91 6.55 15.44
C THR A 202 17.73 6.26 16.69
N ALA A 203 18.58 7.19 17.11
CA ALA A 203 19.40 7.08 18.31
C ALA A 203 18.78 7.74 19.55
N VAL A 204 17.45 7.92 19.58
CA VAL A 204 16.74 8.62 20.65
C VAL A 204 15.62 7.76 21.21
N PHE A 205 15.81 7.33 22.46
CA PHE A 205 14.84 6.53 23.20
C PHE A 205 13.47 7.20 23.28
N GLY A 206 12.41 6.49 22.88
CA GLY A 206 11.05 6.98 22.84
C GLY A 206 10.69 7.78 21.59
N ALA A 207 11.66 8.17 20.75
CA ALA A 207 11.42 8.76 19.43
C ALA A 207 11.40 7.70 18.34
N GLY A 208 12.58 7.26 17.89
CA GLY A 208 12.73 6.29 16.81
C GLY A 208 12.57 4.84 17.26
N LEU A 209 12.79 4.56 18.54
CA LEU A 209 12.69 3.21 19.08
C LEU A 209 12.25 3.17 20.55
N PHE A 210 11.64 2.06 20.95
CA PHE A 210 11.22 1.79 22.32
C PHE A 210 11.09 0.28 22.52
N ALA A 211 11.44 -0.24 23.71
CA ALA A 211 11.07 -1.60 24.10
C ALA A 211 10.84 -1.69 25.62
N ASP A 212 9.83 -2.48 26.01
CA ASP A 212 9.61 -2.96 27.37
C ASP A 212 9.10 -4.41 27.34
N SER A 213 8.71 -4.95 28.50
CA SER A 213 8.14 -6.31 28.62
C SER A 213 6.85 -6.56 27.81
N LYS A 214 6.21 -5.51 27.27
CA LYS A 214 4.90 -5.58 26.61
C LYS A 214 4.95 -5.15 25.15
N LEU A 215 5.86 -4.27 24.75
CA LEU A 215 5.87 -3.66 23.43
C LEU A 215 7.30 -3.32 23.00
N GLY A 216 7.64 -3.70 21.77
CA GLY A 216 8.80 -3.19 21.03
C GLY A 216 8.36 -2.39 19.81
N VAL A 217 9.05 -1.28 19.55
CA VAL A 217 8.75 -0.33 18.46
C VAL A 217 10.04 0.12 17.79
N THR A 218 10.01 0.20 16.46
CA THR A 218 11.03 0.85 15.63
C THR A 218 10.35 1.68 14.54
N CYS A 219 10.93 2.84 14.24
CA CYS A 219 10.40 3.84 13.31
C CYS A 219 11.34 4.04 12.11
N SER A 220 10.79 4.56 11.02
CA SER A 220 11.55 5.08 9.88
C SER A 220 10.79 6.27 9.30
N GLY A 221 11.50 7.23 8.69
CA GLY A 221 10.88 8.32 7.94
C GLY A 221 11.45 9.69 8.27
N ALA A 222 10.57 10.69 8.39
CA ALA A 222 10.97 12.07 8.65
C ALA A 222 11.46 12.26 10.10
N GLY A 223 12.75 12.01 10.32
CA GLY A 223 13.30 11.87 11.68
C GLY A 223 13.06 13.05 12.62
N ASP A 224 13.11 14.30 12.15
CA ASP A 224 12.87 15.46 13.03
C ASP A 224 11.43 15.49 13.58
N GLU A 225 10.47 15.00 12.80
CA GLU A 225 9.07 14.95 13.21
C GLU A 225 8.82 13.80 14.18
N ILE A 226 9.39 12.62 13.88
CA ILE A 226 9.38 11.46 14.77
C ILE A 226 9.99 11.84 16.13
N PHE A 227 11.09 12.59 16.10
CA PHE A 227 11.77 13.11 17.27
C PHE A 227 10.86 14.05 18.08
N ARG A 228 10.37 15.15 17.48
CA ARG A 228 9.52 16.14 18.18
C ARG A 228 8.31 15.52 18.86
N GLN A 229 7.74 14.47 18.26
CA GLN A 229 6.53 13.83 18.77
C GLN A 229 6.79 12.67 19.74
N LEU A 230 8.02 12.17 19.85
CA LEU A 230 8.33 10.94 20.58
C LEU A 230 7.43 9.78 20.12
N LEU A 231 7.41 9.54 18.80
CA LEU A 231 6.42 8.66 18.16
C LEU A 231 6.41 7.24 18.73
N ALA A 232 7.57 6.64 19.01
CA ALA A 232 7.67 5.29 19.56
C ALA A 232 7.03 5.20 20.95
N ARG A 233 7.26 6.19 21.82
CA ARG A 233 6.68 6.28 23.17
C ARG A 233 5.15 6.42 23.13
N GLN A 234 4.60 7.19 22.19
CA GLN A 234 3.16 7.42 22.09
C GLN A 234 2.37 6.12 21.88
N LYS A 235 2.98 5.07 21.31
CA LYS A 235 2.32 3.78 21.04
C LYS A 235 1.96 2.98 22.29
N LEU A 236 2.41 3.41 23.46
CA LEU A 236 2.03 2.83 24.75
C LEU A 236 0.63 3.25 25.21
N GLN A 237 0.01 4.24 24.55
CA GLN A 237 -1.37 4.66 24.83
C GLN A 237 -2.31 4.13 23.73
N PRO A 238 -3.19 3.16 24.03
CA PRO A 238 -4.03 2.49 23.01
C PRO A 238 -5.15 3.35 22.42
N SER A 239 -5.27 4.62 22.80
CA SER A 239 -6.47 5.44 22.55
C SER A 239 -6.31 6.56 21.50
N ILE A 240 -5.13 6.75 20.90
CA ILE A 240 -4.93 7.86 19.94
C ILE A 240 -4.56 7.32 18.55
N PRO A 241 -5.47 7.39 17.56
CA PRO A 241 -5.12 7.17 16.17
C PRO A 241 -4.03 8.17 15.77
N VAL A 242 -2.92 7.69 15.20
CA VAL A 242 -1.74 8.49 14.78
C VAL A 242 -2.13 9.67 13.88
N ALA A 243 -3.17 9.46 13.08
CA ALA A 243 -3.81 10.45 12.23
C ALA A 243 -4.34 11.70 12.98
N SER A 244 -4.62 11.61 14.28
CA SER A 244 -5.23 12.69 15.06
C SER A 244 -4.24 13.61 15.78
N THR A 245 -2.98 13.18 15.95
CA THR A 245 -1.93 13.93 16.66
C THR A 245 -0.87 14.56 15.75
N LEU A 246 -0.79 14.15 14.48
CA LEU A 246 0.11 14.76 13.50
C LEU A 246 -0.36 16.17 13.12
N ARG A 247 0.25 17.21 13.70
CA ARG A 247 0.06 18.61 13.28
C ARG A 247 0.86 18.97 12.03
N THR A 248 1.80 18.12 11.61
CA THR A 248 2.64 18.32 10.42
C THR A 248 2.74 17.02 9.60
N PRO A 249 2.49 17.07 8.28
CA PRO A 249 2.27 15.86 7.47
C PRO A 249 3.56 15.37 6.83
N LEU A 250 4.33 14.53 7.52
CA LEU A 250 5.39 13.76 6.86
C LEU A 250 5.37 12.29 7.26
N ALA A 251 5.71 11.45 6.28
CA ALA A 251 5.68 10.01 6.36
C ALA A 251 6.49 9.49 7.57
N SER A 252 5.80 8.87 8.52
CA SER A 252 6.41 8.29 9.73
C SER A 252 5.91 6.86 9.96
N PRO A 253 6.27 5.91 9.08
CA PRO A 253 6.01 4.50 9.31
C PRO A 253 6.62 3.99 10.63
N PHE A 254 5.94 3.04 11.26
CA PHE A 254 6.47 2.31 12.40
C PHE A 254 6.02 0.85 12.39
N ARG A 255 6.76 0.03 13.14
CA ARG A 255 6.44 -1.37 13.41
C ARG A 255 6.30 -1.57 14.90
N THR A 256 5.33 -2.39 15.31
CA THR A 256 5.19 -2.83 16.69
C THR A 256 5.15 -4.34 16.80
N LEU A 257 5.73 -4.84 17.89
CA LEU A 257 5.60 -6.22 18.34
C LEU A 257 5.17 -6.19 19.80
N ASP A 258 4.02 -6.78 20.11
CA ASP A 258 3.58 -6.90 21.51
C ASP A 258 4.08 -8.19 22.17
N GLY A 259 3.98 -8.25 23.50
CA GLY A 259 4.40 -9.40 24.32
C GLY A 259 3.59 -10.68 24.09
N GLN A 260 2.59 -10.66 23.22
CA GLN A 260 1.84 -11.83 22.76
C GLN A 260 2.27 -12.29 21.37
N GLY A 261 3.26 -11.62 20.76
CA GLY A 261 3.77 -11.95 19.43
C GLY A 261 3.00 -11.30 18.29
N LYS A 262 2.02 -10.42 18.56
CA LYS A 262 1.21 -9.77 17.52
C LYS A 262 1.99 -8.63 16.86
N LEU A 263 1.99 -8.67 15.53
CA LEU A 263 2.68 -7.70 14.69
C LEU A 263 1.71 -6.62 14.23
N SER A 264 2.15 -5.36 14.24
CA SER A 264 1.41 -4.27 13.58
C SER A 264 2.32 -3.41 12.70
N ILE A 265 1.75 -3.02 11.57
CA ILE A 265 2.39 -2.34 10.46
C ILE A 265 1.60 -1.07 10.17
N GLN A 266 2.25 0.08 10.29
CA GLN A 266 1.68 1.35 9.82
C GLN A 266 2.68 2.07 8.94
N SER A 267 2.24 2.52 7.76
CA SER A 267 3.04 3.31 6.83
C SER A 267 2.21 4.40 6.17
N THR A 268 2.75 5.62 6.17
CA THR A 268 2.26 6.77 5.41
C THR A 268 3.17 7.06 4.20
N ALA A 269 4.22 6.27 4.01
CA ALA A 269 5.13 6.34 2.87
C ALA A 269 4.60 5.47 1.71
N ARG A 270 4.96 5.83 0.47
CA ARG A 270 4.59 5.05 -0.72
C ARG A 270 4.95 3.58 -0.56
N LEU A 271 6.16 3.32 -0.09
CA LEU A 271 6.72 1.99 0.11
C LEU A 271 7.40 1.91 1.48
N PHE A 272 7.20 0.78 2.15
CA PHE A 272 7.92 0.43 3.36
C PHE A 272 8.38 -1.03 3.28
N SER A 273 9.69 -1.23 3.07
CA SER A 273 10.28 -2.55 2.89
C SER A 273 10.43 -3.22 4.24
N THR A 274 9.69 -4.31 4.48
CA THR A 274 9.64 -4.99 5.78
C THR A 274 9.62 -6.50 5.66
N ALA A 275 10.08 -7.16 6.70
CA ALA A 275 10.09 -8.60 6.80
C ALA A 275 9.67 -9.02 8.21
N SER A 276 8.92 -10.10 8.34
CA SER A 276 8.48 -10.58 9.65
C SER A 276 8.19 -12.07 9.67
N ALA A 277 8.33 -12.68 10.83
CA ALA A 277 7.97 -14.06 11.09
C ALA A 277 7.57 -14.23 12.55
N SER A 278 6.73 -15.23 12.84
CA SER A 278 6.43 -15.62 14.23
C SER A 278 6.22 -17.12 14.36
N SER A 279 6.09 -17.63 15.58
CA SER A 279 5.73 -19.02 15.84
C SER A 279 4.39 -19.43 15.22
N ASN A 280 3.48 -18.48 15.02
CA ASN A 280 2.11 -18.71 14.53
C ASN A 280 1.87 -18.20 13.10
N HIS A 281 2.84 -17.51 12.50
CA HIS A 281 2.71 -16.93 11.16
C HIS A 281 3.96 -17.21 10.35
N GLN A 282 3.78 -17.64 9.11
CA GLN A 282 4.87 -17.89 8.17
C GLN A 282 5.70 -16.63 7.95
N ALA A 283 6.97 -16.81 7.58
CA ALA A 283 7.84 -15.72 7.17
C ALA A 283 7.23 -14.97 5.98
N THR A 284 7.12 -13.65 6.11
CA THR A 284 6.61 -12.74 5.09
C THR A 284 7.65 -11.66 4.84
N VAL A 285 8.00 -11.44 3.58
CA VAL A 285 8.75 -10.25 3.16
C VAL A 285 7.87 -9.47 2.22
N ASP A 286 7.67 -8.20 2.54
CA ASP A 286 6.73 -7.33 1.86
C ASP A 286 7.33 -5.94 1.66
N MET A 287 7.09 -5.38 0.49
CA MET A 287 7.24 -3.95 0.27
C MET A 287 5.87 -3.30 0.46
N SER A 288 5.48 -3.14 1.71
CA SER A 288 4.15 -2.65 2.05
C SER A 288 3.91 -1.28 1.43
N CYS A 289 2.89 -1.17 0.59
CA CYS A 289 2.41 0.12 0.10
C CYS A 289 1.85 0.96 1.26
N THR A 290 1.64 2.26 1.05
CA THR A 290 1.05 3.14 2.07
C THR A 290 -0.21 2.51 2.70
N THR A 291 -0.21 2.33 4.01
CA THR A 291 -1.40 1.88 4.77
C THR A 291 -2.36 3.05 5.01
N PHE A 292 -1.94 4.28 4.67
CA PHE A 292 -2.71 5.51 4.72
C PHE A 292 -2.58 6.23 3.37
N PRO A 293 -3.33 5.83 2.34
CA PRO A 293 -3.29 6.50 1.04
C PRO A 293 -3.82 7.95 1.13
N VAL A 294 -4.58 8.26 2.18
CA VAL A 294 -5.14 9.57 2.47
C VAL A 294 -4.57 10.08 3.79
N LEU A 295 -3.91 11.24 3.75
CA LEU A 295 -3.47 11.92 4.97
C LEU A 295 -4.64 12.64 5.66
N PRO A 296 -4.60 12.83 6.99
CA PRO A 296 -5.69 13.42 7.75
C PRO A 296 -6.19 14.75 7.19
N GLN A 297 -5.29 15.62 6.74
CA GLN A 297 -5.64 16.93 6.17
C GLN A 297 -6.30 16.84 4.79
N HIS A 298 -6.08 15.75 4.05
CA HIS A 298 -6.72 15.47 2.75
C HIS A 298 -8.05 14.72 2.87
N VAL A 299 -8.44 14.31 4.08
CA VAL A 299 -9.74 13.68 4.33
C VAL A 299 -10.83 14.73 4.12
N PHE A 300 -11.75 14.47 3.20
CA PHE A 300 -12.90 15.34 2.97
C PHE A 300 -14.22 14.74 3.40
N PHE A 301 -14.28 13.44 3.70
CA PHE A 301 -15.49 12.79 4.19
C PHE A 301 -15.18 11.72 5.22
N ARG A 302 -16.04 11.63 6.24
CA ARG A 302 -15.98 10.58 7.26
C ARG A 302 -17.38 10.30 7.79
N ASN A 303 -17.77 9.03 7.79
CA ASN A 303 -18.92 8.55 8.55
C ASN A 303 -18.47 7.43 9.49
N TRP A 304 -19.39 6.64 10.04
CA TRP A 304 -19.05 5.56 10.96
C TRP A 304 -18.34 4.35 10.32
N ARG A 305 -18.50 4.12 9.00
CA ARG A 305 -17.89 3.01 8.22
C ARG A 305 -16.75 3.43 7.30
N LEU A 306 -16.80 4.63 6.76
CA LEU A 306 -15.98 5.08 5.64
C LEU A 306 -15.15 6.31 6.01
N VAL A 307 -13.99 6.41 5.39
CA VAL A 307 -13.18 7.64 5.31
C VAL A 307 -12.86 7.86 3.84
N ALA A 308 -13.11 9.06 3.32
CA ALA A 308 -12.68 9.41 1.97
C ALA A 308 -11.77 10.64 1.97
N GLY A 309 -10.78 10.63 1.08
CA GLY A 309 -9.93 11.78 0.85
C GLY A 309 -9.06 11.67 -0.38
N LEU A 310 -8.37 12.77 -0.68
CA LEU A 310 -7.59 12.90 -1.90
C LEU A 310 -6.28 12.09 -1.83
N SER A 311 -5.96 11.44 -2.94
CA SER A 311 -4.74 10.65 -3.11
C SER A 311 -3.51 11.55 -3.13
N ARG A 312 -2.44 11.11 -2.46
CA ARG A 312 -1.10 11.69 -2.64
C ARG A 312 -0.37 11.19 -3.88
N TYR A 313 -0.88 10.12 -4.48
CA TYR A 313 -0.31 9.48 -5.66
C TYR A 313 -1.38 9.38 -6.76
N PRO A 314 -1.97 10.51 -7.19
CA PRO A 314 -3.04 10.50 -8.17
C PRO A 314 -2.50 10.13 -9.57
N THR A 315 -3.32 9.43 -10.34
CA THR A 315 -3.18 9.21 -11.79
C THR A 315 -3.93 10.28 -12.58
N THR A 316 -4.90 10.94 -11.95
CA THR A 316 -5.67 12.05 -12.51
C THR A 316 -6.01 13.05 -11.42
N ARG A 317 -6.26 14.31 -11.79
CA ARG A 317 -6.63 15.37 -10.84
C ARG A 317 -7.91 14.99 -10.08
N GLY A 318 -7.83 15.04 -8.74
CA GLY A 318 -8.96 14.75 -7.86
C GLY A 318 -9.17 13.27 -7.54
N GLU A 319 -8.26 12.38 -7.97
CA GLU A 319 -8.33 10.96 -7.59
C GLU A 319 -8.44 10.83 -6.06
N SER A 320 -9.48 10.11 -5.64
CA SER A 320 -9.89 10.00 -4.24
C SER A 320 -9.99 8.55 -3.84
N PHE A 321 -9.56 8.23 -2.62
CA PHE A 321 -9.77 6.92 -2.01
C PHE A 321 -10.93 6.95 -1.03
N VAL A 322 -11.80 5.95 -1.11
CA VAL A 322 -12.79 5.62 -0.09
C VAL A 322 -12.34 4.36 0.64
N ILE A 323 -12.05 4.48 1.93
CA ILE A 323 -11.44 3.44 2.77
C ILE A 323 -12.47 2.93 3.78
N LEU A 324 -12.62 1.61 3.84
CA LEU A 324 -13.37 0.93 4.91
C LEU A 324 -12.59 1.02 6.22
N LYS A 325 -13.22 1.51 7.29
CA LYS A 325 -12.56 1.66 8.60
C LYS A 325 -12.19 0.34 9.27
N GLN A 326 -12.82 -0.77 8.89
CA GLN A 326 -12.55 -2.08 9.47
C GLN A 326 -11.34 -2.73 8.77
N PRO A 327 -10.21 -2.96 9.48
CA PRO A 327 -9.03 -3.57 8.89
C PRO A 327 -9.31 -5.01 8.46
N GLY A 328 -8.75 -5.42 7.31
CA GLY A 328 -8.84 -6.81 6.83
C GLY A 328 -10.17 -7.19 6.19
N VAL A 329 -11.14 -6.27 6.12
CA VAL A 329 -12.44 -6.53 5.49
C VAL A 329 -12.38 -6.22 3.99
N HIS A 330 -12.83 -7.19 3.18
CA HIS A 330 -12.90 -7.08 1.72
C HIS A 330 -14.31 -6.67 1.28
N LEU A 331 -14.43 -5.81 0.27
CA LEU A 331 -15.73 -5.28 -0.18
C LEU A 331 -16.76 -6.39 -0.47
N PHE A 332 -16.37 -7.42 -1.24
CA PHE A 332 -17.23 -8.56 -1.60
C PHE A 332 -17.31 -9.67 -0.53
N SER A 333 -16.86 -9.39 0.69
CA SER A 333 -17.03 -10.30 1.84
C SER A 333 -17.94 -9.70 2.92
N LEU A 334 -18.39 -8.46 2.72
CA LEU A 334 -19.39 -7.80 3.55
C LEU A 334 -20.75 -8.48 3.39
N GLU A 335 -21.62 -8.29 4.38
CA GLU A 335 -23.04 -8.61 4.20
C GLU A 335 -23.62 -7.79 3.03
N ARG A 336 -24.51 -8.41 2.27
CA ARG A 336 -25.09 -7.80 1.05
C ARG A 336 -25.70 -6.41 1.31
N LYS A 337 -26.44 -6.24 2.40
CA LYS A 337 -27.01 -4.94 2.78
C LYS A 337 -25.93 -3.89 3.03
N GLU A 338 -24.86 -4.26 3.73
CA GLU A 338 -23.73 -3.37 4.03
C GLU A 338 -22.98 -2.98 2.75
N PHE A 339 -22.77 -3.93 1.83
CA PHE A 339 -22.21 -3.65 0.52
C PHE A 339 -23.02 -2.57 -0.24
N LEU A 340 -24.35 -2.73 -0.31
CA LEU A 340 -25.23 -1.77 -1.01
C LEU A 340 -25.22 -0.38 -0.35
N GLU A 341 -25.18 -0.31 0.98
CA GLU A 341 -25.07 0.96 1.72
C GLU A 341 -23.73 1.67 1.43
N ILE A 342 -22.65 0.92 1.34
CA ILE A 342 -21.32 1.44 0.98
C ILE A 342 -21.32 1.94 -0.46
N MET A 343 -21.81 1.16 -1.41
CA MET A 343 -21.86 1.58 -2.82
C MET A 343 -22.74 2.82 -3.01
N SER A 344 -23.86 2.94 -2.28
CA SER A 344 -24.68 4.15 -2.26
C SER A 344 -23.89 5.37 -1.75
N SER A 345 -23.08 5.20 -0.71
CA SER A 345 -22.20 6.27 -0.20
C SER A 345 -21.12 6.65 -1.23
N VAL A 346 -20.55 5.65 -1.92
CA VAL A 346 -19.55 5.85 -2.97
C VAL A 346 -20.14 6.63 -4.15
N LYS A 347 -21.39 6.34 -4.55
CA LYS A 347 -22.11 7.12 -5.56
C LYS A 347 -22.23 8.60 -5.18
N ASN A 348 -22.63 8.90 -3.95
CA ASN A 348 -22.74 10.29 -3.48
C ASN A 348 -21.40 11.02 -3.48
N LEU A 349 -20.32 10.32 -3.08
CA LEU A 349 -18.96 10.87 -3.12
C LEU A 349 -18.48 11.12 -4.55
N ALA A 350 -18.75 10.19 -5.47
CA ALA A 350 -18.43 10.36 -6.88
C ALA A 350 -19.17 11.56 -7.50
N ASN A 351 -20.45 11.75 -7.18
CA ASN A 351 -21.22 12.91 -7.62
C ASN A 351 -20.67 14.23 -7.05
N ALA A 352 -20.30 14.26 -5.76
CA ALA A 352 -19.67 15.45 -5.18
C ALA A 352 -18.31 15.79 -5.84
N LEU A 353 -17.52 14.78 -6.19
CA LEU A 353 -16.27 14.97 -6.94
C LEU A 353 -16.54 15.47 -8.36
N ARG A 354 -17.56 14.91 -9.03
CA ARG A 354 -17.99 15.31 -10.37
C ARG A 354 -18.34 16.80 -10.41
N ASP A 355 -19.14 17.25 -9.45
CA ASP A 355 -19.57 18.64 -9.33
C ASP A 355 -18.38 19.57 -9.00
N HIS A 356 -17.52 19.16 -8.05
CA HIS A 356 -16.38 19.97 -7.61
C HIS A 356 -15.33 20.18 -8.69
N TYR A 357 -15.00 19.11 -9.44
CA TYR A 357 -14.00 19.14 -10.50
C TYR A 357 -14.59 19.48 -11.88
N ASN A 358 -15.91 19.69 -11.97
CA ASN A 358 -16.63 20.01 -13.20
C ASN A 358 -16.33 19.01 -14.34
N VAL A 359 -16.41 17.72 -14.03
CA VAL A 359 -16.24 16.62 -15.00
C VAL A 359 -17.59 16.00 -15.35
N GLY A 360 -17.69 15.33 -16.51
CA GLY A 360 -18.94 14.69 -16.92
C GLY A 360 -19.22 13.34 -16.25
N SER A 361 -18.16 12.63 -15.83
CA SER A 361 -18.25 11.30 -15.23
C SER A 361 -17.04 11.02 -14.34
N CYS A 362 -17.18 10.04 -13.43
CA CYS A 362 -16.09 9.48 -12.64
C CYS A 362 -15.98 7.99 -12.92
N ALA A 363 -14.75 7.48 -13.00
CA ALA A 363 -14.47 6.05 -12.98
C ALA A 363 -14.32 5.54 -11.54
N LEU A 364 -14.45 4.23 -11.38
CA LEU A 364 -14.20 3.52 -10.13
C LEU A 364 -13.24 2.37 -10.39
N VAL A 365 -12.28 2.17 -9.49
CA VAL A 365 -11.41 0.98 -9.51
C VAL A 365 -11.26 0.44 -8.09
N ILE A 366 -11.47 -0.86 -7.91
CA ILE A 366 -11.18 -1.57 -6.65
C ILE A 366 -10.63 -2.97 -6.92
N GLU A 367 -9.59 -3.39 -6.20
CA GLU A 367 -9.00 -4.74 -6.27
C GLU A 367 -9.74 -5.76 -5.37
N GLY A 368 -10.95 -5.44 -4.91
CA GLY A 368 -11.68 -6.21 -3.91
C GLY A 368 -11.12 -6.11 -2.48
N ASN A 369 -10.17 -5.20 -2.23
CA ASN A 369 -9.69 -4.86 -0.89
C ASN A 369 -10.65 -3.85 -0.20
N GLY A 370 -10.23 -3.24 0.91
CA GLY A 370 -11.02 -2.23 1.63
C GLY A 370 -10.84 -0.80 1.12
N SER A 371 -10.28 -0.58 -0.08
CA SER A 371 -9.97 0.74 -0.62
C SER A 371 -10.46 0.90 -2.06
N ILE A 372 -11.48 1.74 -2.25
CA ILE A 372 -12.06 2.08 -3.55
C ILE A 372 -11.37 3.34 -4.08
N SER A 373 -10.91 3.36 -5.33
CA SER A 373 -10.49 4.59 -6.01
C SER A 373 -11.65 5.15 -6.83
N ILE A 374 -11.89 6.45 -6.71
CA ILE A 374 -12.80 7.22 -7.58
C ILE A 374 -11.96 8.21 -8.37
N LEU A 375 -12.08 8.17 -9.69
CA LEU A 375 -11.22 8.92 -10.61
C LEU A 375 -12.08 9.88 -11.46
N PRO A 376 -12.03 11.19 -11.21
CA PRO A 376 -12.62 12.19 -12.10
C PRO A 376 -12.06 12.07 -13.53
N LEU A 377 -12.93 11.94 -14.52
CA LEU A 377 -12.54 11.76 -15.92
C LEU A 377 -12.50 13.12 -16.64
N HIS A 378 -11.30 13.70 -16.70
CA HIS A 378 -11.06 15.01 -17.31
C HIS A 378 -10.90 14.94 -18.83
N GLY A 379 -11.21 16.04 -19.51
CA GLY A 379 -10.94 16.19 -20.95
C GLY A 379 -11.94 15.50 -21.89
N LEU A 380 -13.05 14.97 -21.34
CA LEU A 380 -14.13 14.38 -22.13
C LEU A 380 -14.99 15.44 -22.82
N GLU A 381 -15.47 15.13 -24.02
CA GLU A 381 -16.45 15.95 -24.73
C GLU A 381 -17.84 15.85 -24.08
N LYS A 382 -18.70 16.87 -24.29
CA LYS A 382 -20.10 16.83 -23.82
C LYS A 382 -20.92 15.73 -24.50
N THR A 383 -20.64 15.47 -25.78
CA THR A 383 -21.23 14.37 -26.52
C THR A 383 -20.34 13.15 -26.35
N TRP A 384 -20.93 12.01 -25.97
CA TRP A 384 -20.17 10.78 -25.78
C TRP A 384 -19.47 10.37 -27.08
N LYS A 385 -18.18 10.04 -26.97
CA LYS A 385 -17.37 9.42 -28.03
C LYS A 385 -16.49 8.35 -27.39
N PRO A 386 -16.21 7.25 -28.11
CA PRO A 386 -15.36 6.21 -27.58
C PRO A 386 -13.93 6.74 -27.40
N VAL A 387 -13.33 6.46 -26.24
CA VAL A 387 -11.93 6.74 -25.94
C VAL A 387 -11.29 5.45 -25.46
N THR A 388 -10.44 4.87 -26.31
CA THR A 388 -9.83 3.55 -26.10
C THR A 388 -8.31 3.67 -26.06
N SER A 389 -7.66 2.96 -25.15
CA SER A 389 -6.21 2.81 -25.15
C SER A 389 -5.72 1.95 -26.33
N HIS A 390 -4.56 2.27 -26.89
CA HIS A 390 -3.87 1.42 -27.87
C HIS A 390 -2.99 0.36 -27.20
N GLU A 391 -2.69 0.53 -25.91
CA GLU A 391 -1.87 -0.40 -25.15
C GLU A 391 -2.66 -1.62 -24.75
N LYS A 392 -2.11 -2.80 -25.05
CA LYS A 392 -2.65 -4.08 -24.61
C LYS A 392 -1.78 -4.68 -23.53
N GLU A 393 -2.40 -5.33 -22.56
CA GLU A 393 -1.68 -6.07 -21.52
C GLU A 393 -2.36 -7.41 -21.24
N PHE A 394 -1.59 -8.39 -20.81
CA PHE A 394 -2.13 -9.67 -20.37
C PHE A 394 -1.31 -10.23 -19.22
N HIS A 395 -2.01 -10.61 -18.15
CA HIS A 395 -1.43 -11.18 -16.95
C HIS A 395 -2.17 -12.45 -16.57
N GLU A 396 -1.46 -13.58 -16.64
CA GLU A 396 -1.96 -14.90 -16.25
C GLU A 396 -2.27 -14.95 -14.74
N THR A 397 -1.44 -14.30 -13.93
CA THR A 397 -1.58 -14.17 -12.47
C THR A 397 -1.66 -12.71 -12.08
N PHE A 398 -2.27 -12.39 -10.93
CA PHE A 398 -2.41 -11.01 -10.47
C PHE A 398 -1.04 -10.28 -10.37
N PRO A 399 -0.80 -9.23 -11.19
CA PRO A 399 0.49 -8.53 -11.21
C PRO A 399 0.66 -7.55 -10.03
N GLY A 400 -0.39 -7.38 -9.22
CA GLY A 400 -0.46 -6.43 -8.11
C GLY A 400 -1.34 -5.22 -8.36
N TYR A 401 -1.88 -5.09 -9.56
CA TYR A 401 -2.88 -4.10 -9.94
C TYR A 401 -3.94 -4.72 -10.85
N ILE A 402 -5.05 -4.01 -11.04
CA ILE A 402 -6.01 -4.27 -12.12
C ILE A 402 -6.07 -3.05 -13.04
N SER A 403 -6.37 -3.27 -14.31
CA SER A 403 -6.64 -2.20 -15.26
C SER A 403 -7.81 -2.56 -16.18
N SER A 404 -8.38 -1.54 -16.81
CA SER A 404 -9.37 -1.71 -17.87
C SER A 404 -8.79 -1.94 -19.26
N LYS A 405 -7.45 -1.91 -19.43
CA LYS A 405 -6.80 -2.08 -20.73
C LYS A 405 -7.18 -3.43 -21.36
N ASP A 406 -7.40 -3.43 -22.67
CA ASP A 406 -7.66 -4.66 -23.40
C ASP A 406 -6.47 -5.62 -23.40
N GLY A 407 -6.78 -6.92 -23.42
CA GLY A 407 -5.84 -7.97 -23.72
C GLY A 407 -5.71 -8.29 -25.22
N PRO A 408 -4.79 -9.19 -25.57
CA PRO A 408 -4.81 -9.87 -26.86
C PRO A 408 -6.10 -10.72 -26.97
N THR A 409 -6.53 -11.01 -28.19
CA THR A 409 -7.68 -11.89 -28.41
C THR A 409 -7.42 -13.25 -27.81
N MET A 410 -8.33 -13.72 -26.94
CA MET A 410 -8.22 -15.02 -26.30
C MET A 410 -8.49 -16.15 -27.29
N ASP A 411 -7.72 -17.24 -27.15
CA ASP A 411 -8.00 -18.49 -27.86
C ASP A 411 -9.43 -18.99 -27.58
N VAL A 412 -10.12 -19.48 -28.61
CA VAL A 412 -11.53 -19.90 -28.52
C VAL A 412 -11.70 -21.09 -27.58
N GLY A 413 -10.77 -22.05 -27.59
CA GLY A 413 -10.81 -23.20 -26.68
C GLY A 413 -10.60 -22.78 -25.23
N ARG A 414 -9.65 -21.86 -25.00
CA ARG A 414 -9.41 -21.27 -23.68
C ARG A 414 -10.62 -20.47 -23.17
N LEU A 415 -11.24 -19.65 -24.02
CA LEU A 415 -12.45 -18.89 -23.68
C LEU A 415 -13.61 -19.83 -23.32
N ALA A 416 -13.80 -20.92 -24.07
CA ALA A 416 -14.81 -21.93 -23.79
C ALA A 416 -14.55 -22.66 -22.46
N GLN A 417 -13.29 -22.97 -22.14
CA GLN A 417 -12.90 -23.59 -20.87
C GLN A 417 -13.20 -22.67 -19.66
N ILE A 418 -12.85 -21.39 -19.76
CA ILE A 418 -13.14 -20.39 -18.71
C ILE A 418 -14.65 -20.21 -18.56
N THR A 419 -15.39 -20.14 -19.68
CA THR A 419 -16.86 -20.08 -19.69
C THR A 419 -17.47 -21.25 -18.94
N ALA A 420 -17.03 -22.49 -19.24
CA ALA A 420 -17.53 -23.70 -18.59
C ALA A 420 -17.20 -23.74 -17.09
N THR A 421 -16.05 -23.20 -16.68
CA THR A 421 -15.67 -23.09 -15.27
C THR A 421 -16.64 -22.18 -14.51
N ILE A 422 -16.96 -20.99 -15.04
CA ILE A 422 -17.89 -20.06 -14.38
C ILE A 422 -19.32 -20.60 -14.41
N ARG A 423 -19.78 -21.16 -15.54
CA ARG A 423 -21.13 -21.73 -15.69
C ARG A 423 -21.44 -22.84 -14.68
N ARG A 424 -20.42 -23.58 -14.26
CA ARG A 424 -20.56 -24.64 -13.23
C ARG A 424 -20.98 -24.08 -11.87
N GLU A 425 -20.53 -22.86 -11.55
CA GLU A 425 -20.85 -22.20 -10.28
C GLU A 425 -22.14 -21.37 -10.38
N THR A 426 -22.47 -20.85 -11.56
CA THR A 426 -23.65 -19.99 -11.75
C THR A 426 -24.94 -20.75 -12.04
N GLU A 427 -24.85 -22.05 -12.33
CA GLU A 427 -25.98 -22.91 -12.68
C GLU A 427 -26.82 -22.36 -13.85
N LEU A 428 -26.19 -21.61 -14.76
CA LEU A 428 -26.86 -21.01 -15.92
C LEU A 428 -27.54 -22.10 -16.76
N LYS A 429 -28.86 -21.98 -16.93
CA LYS A 429 -29.67 -22.93 -17.70
C LYS A 429 -29.72 -22.51 -19.16
N GLU A 430 -29.81 -23.51 -20.04
CA GLU A 430 -30.09 -23.31 -21.46
C GLU A 430 -31.59 -23.59 -21.74
N PRO A 431 -32.23 -22.85 -22.66
CA PRO A 431 -31.67 -21.73 -23.43
C PRO A 431 -31.51 -20.46 -22.60
N VAL A 432 -30.48 -19.66 -22.90
CA VAL A 432 -30.28 -18.34 -22.29
C VAL A 432 -31.43 -17.37 -22.59
N ASN A 433 -31.72 -16.46 -21.66
CA ASN A 433 -32.77 -15.45 -21.83
C ASN A 433 -32.29 -14.27 -22.68
N CYS A 434 -32.77 -14.18 -23.92
CA CYS A 434 -32.46 -13.09 -24.85
C CYS A 434 -33.39 -11.86 -24.76
N HIS A 435 -34.19 -11.73 -23.69
CA HIS A 435 -35.04 -10.56 -23.48
C HIS A 435 -34.20 -9.29 -23.23
N PHE A 436 -34.52 -8.23 -23.96
CA PHE A 436 -33.94 -6.89 -23.87
C PHE A 436 -35.05 -5.90 -23.53
N GLU A 437 -34.79 -4.99 -22.61
CA GLU A 437 -35.80 -4.06 -22.07
C GLU A 437 -35.73 -2.66 -22.72
N GLY A 438 -34.89 -2.49 -23.75
CA GLY A 438 -34.79 -1.26 -24.54
C GLY A 438 -35.41 -1.39 -25.94
N ASP A 439 -35.02 -0.48 -26.84
CA ASP A 439 -35.44 -0.48 -28.25
C ASP A 439 -34.84 -1.69 -29.01
N ASP A 440 -35.69 -2.50 -29.65
CA ASP A 440 -35.27 -3.62 -30.51
C ASP A 440 -34.34 -3.18 -31.66
N GLY A 441 -34.43 -1.92 -32.09
CA GLY A 441 -33.56 -1.32 -33.11
C GLY A 441 -32.19 -0.87 -32.61
N ASP A 442 -31.89 -1.02 -31.32
CA ASP A 442 -30.64 -0.55 -30.73
C ASP A 442 -29.42 -1.33 -31.24
N SER A 443 -28.57 -0.64 -32.00
CA SER A 443 -27.37 -1.21 -32.62
C SER A 443 -26.15 -1.31 -31.69
N ASN A 444 -26.27 -0.88 -30.42
CA ASN A 444 -25.20 -0.97 -29.44
C ASN A 444 -24.70 -2.42 -29.26
N LEU A 445 -23.39 -2.60 -29.10
CA LEU A 445 -22.77 -3.92 -28.95
C LEU A 445 -23.40 -4.76 -27.83
N PHE A 446 -23.64 -4.16 -26.66
CA PHE A 446 -24.20 -4.88 -25.52
C PHE A 446 -25.68 -5.19 -25.70
N ALA A 447 -26.46 -4.30 -26.32
CA ALA A 447 -27.85 -4.56 -26.65
C ALA A 447 -27.98 -5.80 -27.57
N ARG A 448 -27.13 -5.90 -28.59
CA ARG A 448 -27.06 -7.04 -29.50
C ARG A 448 -26.59 -8.34 -28.82
N LEU A 449 -25.68 -8.25 -27.84
CA LEU A 449 -25.27 -9.38 -27.00
C LEU A 449 -26.41 -9.87 -26.10
N VAL A 450 -27.14 -8.95 -25.47
CA VAL A 450 -28.30 -9.29 -24.62
C VAL A 450 -29.36 -10.03 -25.44
N ARG A 451 -29.66 -9.54 -26.66
CA ARG A 451 -30.59 -10.18 -27.61
C ARG A 451 -30.07 -11.46 -28.28
N GLY A 452 -28.79 -11.80 -28.09
CA GLY A 452 -28.19 -13.00 -28.67
C GLY A 452 -28.00 -12.95 -30.19
N GLU A 453 -27.93 -11.75 -30.78
CA GLU A 453 -27.73 -11.56 -32.23
C GLU A 453 -26.29 -11.84 -32.69
N ILE A 454 -25.34 -11.82 -31.75
CA ILE A 454 -23.92 -12.06 -32.02
C ILE A 454 -23.36 -13.14 -31.08
N PRO A 455 -22.28 -13.85 -31.48
CA PRO A 455 -21.64 -14.85 -30.62
C PRO A 455 -21.25 -14.27 -29.27
N GLN A 456 -21.60 -14.98 -28.19
CA GLN A 456 -21.38 -14.53 -26.82
C GLN A 456 -20.89 -15.67 -25.93
N SER A 457 -20.08 -15.33 -24.94
CA SER A 457 -19.67 -16.24 -23.86
C SER A 457 -20.44 -15.88 -22.59
N ARG A 458 -21.77 -16.04 -22.62
CA ARG A 458 -22.64 -15.73 -21.48
C ARG A 458 -22.35 -16.68 -20.32
N VAL A 459 -22.15 -16.13 -19.13
CA VAL A 459 -21.77 -16.90 -17.93
C VAL A 459 -22.78 -16.79 -16.79
N TRP A 460 -23.60 -15.74 -16.77
CA TRP A 460 -24.61 -15.52 -15.75
C TRP A 460 -25.71 -14.58 -16.26
N GLU A 461 -26.91 -14.71 -15.72
CA GLU A 461 -28.02 -13.78 -15.96
C GLU A 461 -29.01 -13.81 -14.79
N ASP A 462 -29.78 -12.73 -14.65
CA ASP A 462 -30.98 -12.66 -13.83
C ASP A 462 -32.12 -11.98 -14.61
N GLU A 463 -33.19 -11.58 -13.92
CA GLU A 463 -34.32 -10.89 -14.54
C GLU A 463 -33.92 -9.58 -15.22
N GLY A 464 -32.98 -8.80 -14.66
CA GLY A 464 -32.62 -7.47 -15.13
C GLY A 464 -31.22 -7.32 -15.73
N HIS A 465 -30.38 -8.36 -15.68
CA HIS A 465 -28.97 -8.27 -16.05
C HIS A 465 -28.44 -9.52 -16.75
N VAL A 466 -27.34 -9.32 -17.47
CA VAL A 466 -26.62 -10.35 -18.21
C VAL A 466 -25.12 -10.15 -18.02
N ALA A 467 -24.37 -11.24 -17.88
CA ALA A 467 -22.92 -11.20 -17.83
C ALA A 467 -22.26 -12.16 -18.83
N PHE A 468 -21.20 -11.68 -19.46
CA PHE A 468 -20.43 -12.41 -20.47
C PHE A 468 -18.92 -12.19 -20.29
N LEU A 469 -18.13 -13.16 -20.73
CA LEU A 469 -16.68 -13.00 -20.83
C LEU A 469 -16.32 -12.15 -22.05
N THR A 470 -15.38 -11.22 -21.86
CA THR A 470 -14.78 -10.48 -22.97
C THR A 470 -13.73 -11.36 -23.69
N PRO A 471 -13.71 -11.41 -25.03
CA PRO A 471 -12.64 -12.08 -25.76
C PRO A 471 -11.30 -11.31 -25.70
N PHE A 472 -11.31 -10.07 -25.18
CA PHE A 472 -10.13 -9.20 -25.00
C PHE A 472 -9.74 -9.09 -23.53
N ALA A 473 -9.92 -10.15 -22.74
CA ALA A 473 -9.59 -10.15 -21.33
C ALA A 473 -8.07 -9.97 -21.11
N ASN A 474 -7.67 -9.01 -20.28
CA ASN A 474 -6.29 -8.87 -19.82
C ASN A 474 -5.91 -9.82 -18.67
N THR A 475 -6.88 -10.57 -18.12
CA THR A 475 -6.65 -11.62 -17.13
C THR A 475 -7.75 -12.67 -17.19
N PRO A 476 -7.49 -13.94 -16.77
CA PRO A 476 -8.50 -14.98 -16.82
C PRO A 476 -9.77 -14.62 -16.02
N GLY A 477 -10.96 -14.87 -16.57
CA GLY A 477 -12.22 -14.64 -15.88
C GLY A 477 -12.72 -13.19 -15.86
N PHE A 478 -12.07 -12.28 -16.61
CA PHE A 478 -12.57 -10.92 -16.82
C PHE A 478 -13.98 -10.95 -17.40
N THR A 479 -14.95 -10.53 -16.59
CA THR A 479 -16.38 -10.66 -16.88
C THR A 479 -17.03 -9.28 -16.95
N VAL A 480 -17.82 -9.03 -17.98
CA VAL A 480 -18.59 -7.79 -18.15
C VAL A 480 -20.04 -8.07 -17.79
N LEU A 481 -20.58 -7.30 -16.84
CA LEU A 481 -21.96 -7.33 -16.40
C LEU A 481 -22.70 -6.09 -16.93
N VAL A 482 -23.86 -6.30 -17.54
CA VAL A 482 -24.69 -5.23 -18.12
C VAL A 482 -26.17 -5.40 -17.70
N PRO A 483 -26.94 -4.30 -17.54
CA PRO A 483 -28.39 -4.38 -17.47
C PRO A 483 -28.99 -4.85 -18.80
N ARG A 484 -30.25 -5.29 -18.78
CA ARG A 484 -31.03 -5.62 -19.99
C ARG A 484 -31.60 -4.38 -20.68
N GLU A 485 -31.62 -3.24 -20.00
CA GLU A 485 -32.00 -1.94 -20.54
C GLU A 485 -30.76 -1.14 -20.95
N HIS A 486 -30.82 -0.40 -22.06
CA HIS A 486 -29.75 0.51 -22.45
C HIS A 486 -29.70 1.75 -21.56
N LEU A 487 -28.94 1.64 -20.46
CA LEU A 487 -28.64 2.73 -19.54
C LEU A 487 -27.34 3.45 -19.90
N THR A 488 -27.21 4.72 -19.48
CA THR A 488 -26.00 5.53 -19.71
C THR A 488 -24.74 4.86 -19.15
N SER A 489 -23.60 5.06 -19.82
CA SER A 489 -22.29 4.61 -19.34
C SER A 489 -21.81 5.32 -18.08
N ASP A 490 -22.38 6.47 -17.72
CA ASP A 490 -22.15 7.12 -16.42
C ASP A 490 -22.91 6.40 -15.30
N ILE A 491 -22.28 5.36 -14.76
CA ILE A 491 -22.86 4.51 -13.71
C ILE A 491 -23.24 5.32 -12.46
N PHE A 492 -22.45 6.34 -12.08
CA PHE A 492 -22.77 7.16 -10.91
C PHE A 492 -23.92 8.14 -11.15
N GLY A 493 -24.20 8.47 -12.41
CA GLY A 493 -25.34 9.26 -12.86
C GLY A 493 -26.65 8.47 -13.01
N LEU A 494 -26.65 7.14 -12.84
CA LEU A 494 -27.86 6.33 -12.91
C LEU A 494 -28.86 6.69 -11.81
N GLU A 495 -30.15 6.47 -12.07
CA GLU A 495 -31.19 6.50 -11.03
C GLU A 495 -30.88 5.51 -9.90
N ASP A 496 -31.33 5.83 -8.68
CA ASP A 496 -31.01 5.05 -7.48
C ASP A 496 -31.47 3.60 -7.54
N THR A 497 -32.61 3.34 -8.19
CA THR A 497 -33.15 2.00 -8.39
C THR A 497 -32.26 1.18 -9.32
N HIS A 498 -31.91 1.73 -10.49
CA HIS A 498 -31.02 1.08 -11.46
C HIS A 498 -29.62 0.86 -10.89
N TYR A 499 -29.07 1.85 -10.19
CA TYR A 499 -27.76 1.72 -9.55
C TYR A 499 -27.74 0.59 -8.52
N LYS A 500 -28.72 0.55 -7.60
CA LYS A 500 -28.80 -0.49 -6.57
C LYS A 500 -29.01 -1.87 -7.17
N SER A 501 -29.84 -1.98 -8.21
CA SER A 501 -30.07 -3.22 -8.94
C SER A 501 -28.78 -3.75 -9.57
N LEU A 502 -28.04 -2.88 -10.27
CA LEU A 502 -26.75 -3.21 -10.88
C LEU A 502 -25.70 -3.62 -9.82
N MET A 503 -25.68 -2.95 -8.68
CA MET A 503 -24.77 -3.29 -7.57
C MET A 503 -25.13 -4.63 -6.92
N ASP A 504 -26.40 -4.97 -6.77
CA ASP A 504 -26.82 -6.28 -6.24
C ASP A 504 -26.43 -7.44 -7.17
N ALA A 505 -26.65 -7.26 -8.47
CA ALA A 505 -26.18 -8.18 -9.51
C ALA A 505 -24.65 -8.32 -9.48
N THR A 506 -23.94 -7.19 -9.34
CA THR A 506 -22.48 -7.16 -9.22
C THR A 506 -21.99 -7.97 -8.01
N TYR A 507 -22.62 -7.80 -6.85
CA TYR A 507 -22.28 -8.54 -5.62
C TYR A 507 -22.47 -10.05 -5.81
N THR A 508 -23.58 -10.44 -6.42
CA THR A 508 -23.92 -11.84 -6.70
C THR A 508 -22.91 -12.47 -7.65
N LEU A 509 -22.63 -11.82 -8.78
CA LEU A 509 -21.68 -12.32 -9.78
C LEU A 509 -20.25 -12.40 -9.26
N ALA A 510 -19.79 -11.40 -8.50
CA ALA A 510 -18.47 -11.43 -7.86
C ALA A 510 -18.33 -12.65 -6.92
N GLY A 511 -19.40 -13.04 -6.24
CA GLY A 511 -19.46 -14.26 -5.43
C GLY A 511 -19.22 -15.54 -6.25
N TYR A 512 -19.86 -15.65 -7.42
CA TYR A 512 -19.65 -16.77 -8.33
C TYR A 512 -18.24 -16.82 -8.90
N LEU A 513 -17.69 -15.67 -9.32
CA LEU A 513 -16.31 -15.59 -9.85
C LEU A 513 -15.29 -16.00 -8.78
N LYS A 514 -15.44 -15.55 -7.54
CA LYS A 514 -14.57 -15.97 -6.43
C LYS A 514 -14.58 -17.49 -6.24
N LYS A 515 -15.75 -18.13 -6.28
CA LYS A 515 -15.87 -19.59 -6.16
C LYS A 515 -15.25 -20.31 -7.36
N ALA A 516 -15.56 -19.87 -8.58
CA ALA A 516 -15.14 -20.51 -9.82
C ALA A 516 -13.61 -20.61 -9.96
N PHE A 517 -12.89 -19.60 -9.46
CA PHE A 517 -11.44 -19.54 -9.54
C PHE A 517 -10.72 -19.80 -8.19
N GLY A 518 -11.46 -20.09 -7.12
CA GLY A 518 -10.89 -20.12 -5.77
C GLY A 518 -10.21 -18.80 -5.38
N ALA A 519 -10.64 -17.69 -5.99
CA ALA A 519 -10.02 -16.39 -5.82
C ALA A 519 -10.45 -15.75 -4.49
N PRO A 520 -9.50 -15.25 -3.68
CA PRO A 520 -9.84 -14.63 -2.40
C PRO A 520 -10.63 -13.32 -2.53
N ARG A 521 -10.43 -12.61 -3.64
CA ARG A 521 -10.98 -11.29 -3.92
C ARG A 521 -11.48 -11.22 -5.36
N CYS A 522 -12.41 -10.30 -5.60
CA CYS A 522 -12.82 -9.89 -6.93
C CYS A 522 -12.64 -8.38 -7.02
N GLY A 523 -11.96 -7.92 -8.05
CA GLY A 523 -11.88 -6.52 -8.43
C GLY A 523 -13.12 -6.09 -9.22
N MET A 524 -13.31 -4.78 -9.29
CA MET A 524 -14.42 -4.13 -9.99
C MET A 524 -13.96 -2.80 -10.59
N ILE A 525 -14.36 -2.53 -11.84
CA ILE A 525 -14.07 -1.28 -12.55
C ILE A 525 -15.35 -0.70 -13.16
N PHE A 526 -15.56 0.61 -12.96
CA PHE A 526 -16.49 1.44 -13.74
C PHE A 526 -15.67 2.39 -14.61
N GLU A 527 -15.97 2.45 -15.90
CA GLU A 527 -15.23 3.27 -16.86
C GLU A 527 -16.18 3.89 -17.88
N GLY A 528 -16.85 3.07 -18.70
CA GLY A 528 -17.97 3.54 -19.53
C GLY A 528 -17.60 4.23 -20.86
N PHE A 529 -16.31 4.37 -21.20
CA PHE A 529 -15.89 5.13 -22.40
C PHE A 529 -15.44 4.29 -23.60
N GLU A 530 -15.40 2.96 -23.48
CA GLU A 530 -15.27 2.08 -24.64
C GLU A 530 -16.61 1.91 -25.36
N ILE A 531 -17.67 1.71 -24.57
CA ILE A 531 -19.03 1.44 -25.05
C ILE A 531 -19.99 2.29 -24.21
N ASN A 532 -20.84 3.07 -24.88
CA ASN A 532 -21.85 3.88 -24.22
C ASN A 532 -23.00 3.00 -23.73
N TYR A 533 -22.82 2.33 -22.62
CA TYR A 533 -23.81 1.45 -22.01
C TYR A 533 -23.36 1.20 -20.56
N ALA A 534 -24.26 1.19 -19.57
CA ALA A 534 -23.87 0.90 -18.19
C ALA A 534 -23.24 -0.50 -18.08
N HIS A 535 -21.99 -0.62 -17.65
CA HIS A 535 -21.35 -1.93 -17.52
C HIS A 535 -20.32 -1.99 -16.42
N VAL A 536 -20.32 -3.10 -15.68
CA VAL A 536 -19.36 -3.38 -14.61
C VAL A 536 -18.38 -4.42 -15.09
N LYS A 537 -17.09 -4.08 -15.06
CA LYS A 537 -15.98 -5.00 -15.35
C LYS A 537 -15.56 -5.68 -14.04
N LEU A 538 -15.79 -6.99 -13.90
CA LEU A 538 -15.42 -7.80 -12.74
C LEU A 538 -14.21 -8.67 -13.03
N ILE A 539 -13.25 -8.67 -12.10
CA ILE A 539 -11.93 -9.28 -12.29
C ILE A 539 -11.59 -10.19 -11.09
N PRO A 540 -11.63 -11.52 -11.20
CA PRO A 540 -11.19 -12.39 -10.12
C PRO A 540 -9.68 -12.21 -9.87
N ILE A 541 -9.28 -11.99 -8.61
CA ILE A 541 -7.89 -11.75 -8.25
C ILE A 541 -7.21 -13.09 -7.98
N HIS A 542 -6.59 -13.67 -9.00
CA HIS A 542 -5.86 -14.94 -8.90
C HIS A 542 -4.63 -14.79 -8.01
N SER A 543 -4.60 -15.50 -6.89
CA SER A 543 -3.43 -15.52 -6.00
C SER A 543 -2.19 -16.06 -6.73
N ARG A 544 -1.00 -15.56 -6.40
CA ARG A 544 0.23 -16.35 -6.57
C ARG A 544 0.13 -17.53 -5.59
N ASP A 545 0.45 -18.73 -6.06
CA ASP A 545 0.19 -20.05 -5.45
C ASP A 545 0.19 -20.21 -3.90
N VAL A 546 -0.73 -21.07 -3.46
CA VAL A 546 -0.75 -22.00 -2.30
C VAL A 546 -0.07 -21.54 -1.00
N GLY A 547 -0.79 -20.78 -0.16
CA GLY A 547 -0.32 -20.46 1.20
C GLY A 547 -1.33 -19.82 2.16
N GLY A 548 -2.62 -19.74 1.80
CA GLY A 548 -3.69 -19.35 2.74
C GLY A 548 -3.67 -17.90 3.28
N GLN A 549 -2.70 -17.06 2.89
CA GLN A 549 -2.70 -15.63 3.20
C GLN A 549 -2.73 -14.78 1.93
N ILE A 550 -3.73 -13.90 1.89
CA ILE A 550 -4.02 -12.99 0.78
C ILE A 550 -3.10 -11.77 0.94
N PRO A 551 -2.22 -11.46 -0.02
CA PRO A 551 -1.48 -10.20 0.01
C PRO A 551 -2.46 -9.03 0.07
N THR A 552 -2.36 -8.18 1.09
CA THR A 552 -3.23 -6.98 1.24
C THR A 552 -3.06 -6.01 0.07
N SER A 553 -1.89 -6.03 -0.56
CA SER A 553 -1.51 -5.42 -1.83
C SER A 553 -0.24 -6.15 -2.29
N SER A 554 -0.12 -6.54 -3.56
CA SER A 554 1.20 -6.93 -4.07
C SER A 554 1.93 -5.64 -4.47
N PRO A 555 3.20 -5.43 -4.10
CA PRO A 555 3.94 -4.26 -4.52
C PRO A 555 4.11 -4.30 -6.03
N THR A 556 3.33 -3.50 -6.75
CA THR A 556 3.60 -3.25 -8.15
C THR A 556 4.80 -2.33 -8.23
N THR A 557 5.83 -2.80 -8.94
CA THR A 557 6.97 -2.00 -9.37
C THR A 557 6.58 -0.87 -10.30
N GLU A 558 5.39 -0.97 -10.89
CA GLU A 558 4.85 -0.04 -11.86
C GLU A 558 4.22 1.19 -11.20
N VAL A 559 4.45 2.33 -11.83
CA VAL A 559 3.87 3.61 -11.49
C VAL A 559 3.05 4.02 -12.70
N ALA A 560 1.75 4.25 -12.51
CA ALA A 560 0.94 4.79 -13.59
C ALA A 560 1.37 6.25 -13.87
N PRO A 561 1.37 6.69 -15.14
CA PRO A 561 1.58 8.10 -15.44
C PRO A 561 0.49 8.95 -14.79
N TYR A 562 0.83 10.20 -14.44
CA TYR A 562 -0.18 11.21 -14.15
C TYR A 562 -0.64 11.80 -15.47
N GLU A 563 -1.94 11.73 -15.74
CA GLU A 563 -2.57 12.26 -16.95
C GLU A 563 -3.65 13.27 -16.55
N GLU A 564 -3.53 14.51 -17.04
CA GLU A 564 -4.54 15.56 -16.80
C GLU A 564 -5.83 15.31 -17.60
N ARG A 565 -5.78 14.43 -18.61
CA ARG A 565 -6.93 14.06 -19.44
C ARG A 565 -7.03 12.54 -19.48
N TYR A 566 -8.26 12.04 -19.52
CA TYR A 566 -8.52 10.61 -19.62
C TYR A 566 -7.91 10.02 -20.92
N SER A 567 -7.06 9.01 -20.77
CA SER A 567 -6.27 8.41 -21.84
C SER A 567 -6.86 7.10 -22.41
N GLY A 568 -8.09 6.76 -22.03
CA GLY A 568 -8.79 5.57 -22.54
C GLY A 568 -8.56 4.29 -21.74
N TYR A 569 -8.00 4.39 -20.52
CA TYR A 569 -8.01 3.31 -19.54
C TYR A 569 -7.97 3.85 -18.10
N VAL A 570 -8.32 3.02 -17.14
CA VAL A 570 -8.13 3.24 -15.69
C VAL A 570 -7.41 2.06 -15.05
N THR A 571 -6.73 2.31 -13.94
CA THR A 571 -5.91 1.30 -13.24
C THR A 571 -5.91 1.53 -11.74
N SER A 572 -5.66 0.47 -10.96
CA SER A 572 -5.46 0.58 -9.51
C SER A 572 -4.04 1.00 -9.13
N LEU A 573 -3.12 1.04 -10.11
CA LEU A 573 -1.76 1.56 -9.97
C LEU A 573 -1.77 2.99 -9.42
N LYS A 574 -0.76 3.31 -8.62
CA LYS A 574 -0.60 4.64 -8.04
C LYS A 574 0.25 5.51 -8.96
N GLY A 575 -0.15 6.77 -9.10
CA GLY A 575 0.61 7.75 -9.87
C GLY A 575 1.89 8.25 -9.18
N PRO A 576 2.54 9.29 -9.71
CA PRO A 576 3.65 9.97 -9.04
C PRO A 576 3.20 10.71 -7.77
N LEU A 577 4.15 11.03 -6.88
CA LEU A 577 3.85 11.85 -5.70
C LEU A 577 3.41 13.25 -6.15
N PHE A 578 2.21 13.67 -5.74
CA PHE A 578 1.74 15.03 -5.95
C PHE A 578 2.57 15.99 -5.08
N GLN A 579 3.30 16.93 -5.69
CA GLN A 579 4.27 17.76 -4.95
C GLN A 579 3.58 18.84 -4.10
N ASP A 580 2.50 19.43 -4.60
CA ASP A 580 1.79 20.52 -3.93
C ASP A 580 0.77 19.99 -2.90
N GLN A 581 1.27 19.61 -1.73
CA GLN A 581 0.43 19.11 -0.64
C GLN A 581 -0.50 20.19 -0.06
N GLU A 582 -0.18 21.48 -0.22
CA GLU A 582 -1.02 22.58 0.27
C GLU A 582 -2.26 22.76 -0.60
N SER A 583 -2.10 22.77 -1.93
CA SER A 583 -3.24 22.77 -2.85
C SER A 583 -4.16 21.58 -2.62
N LEU A 584 -3.60 20.38 -2.38
CA LEU A 584 -4.38 19.18 -2.09
C LEU A 584 -5.20 19.32 -0.78
N ALA A 585 -4.63 19.95 0.25
CA ALA A 585 -5.34 20.22 1.49
C ALA A 585 -6.46 21.28 1.34
N LEU A 586 -6.26 22.27 0.47
CA LEU A 586 -7.27 23.27 0.11
C LEU A 586 -8.45 22.64 -0.66
N ASP A 587 -8.17 21.79 -1.64
CA ASP A 587 -9.17 21.02 -2.38
C ASP A 587 -10.00 20.14 -1.42
N ALA A 588 -9.33 19.39 -0.54
CA ALA A 588 -10.02 18.61 0.48
C ALA A 588 -10.92 19.48 1.38
N SER A 589 -10.49 20.70 1.71
CA SER A 589 -11.28 21.65 2.49
C SER A 589 -12.53 22.12 1.75
N SER A 590 -12.43 22.34 0.45
CA SER A 590 -13.57 22.71 -0.39
C SER A 590 -14.54 21.54 -0.55
N LEU A 591 -14.04 20.32 -0.76
CA LEU A 591 -14.83 19.09 -0.83
C LEU A 591 -15.55 18.77 0.49
N ARG A 592 -14.98 19.11 1.65
CA ARG A 592 -15.67 18.98 2.96
C ARG A 592 -16.97 19.77 2.98
N LYS A 593 -17.02 20.94 2.32
CA LYS A 593 -18.23 21.76 2.27
C LYS A 593 -19.28 21.12 1.35
N ALA A 594 -18.87 20.75 0.13
CA ALA A 594 -19.75 20.11 -0.86
C ALA A 594 -20.35 18.78 -0.35
N THR A 595 -19.55 17.95 0.32
CA THR A 595 -20.04 16.68 0.87
C THR A 595 -20.93 16.83 2.10
N CYS A 596 -20.88 17.95 2.82
CA CYS A 596 -21.87 18.26 3.86
C CYS A 596 -23.23 18.61 3.25
N GLU A 597 -23.24 19.31 2.11
CA GLU A 597 -24.45 19.71 1.38
C GLU A 597 -25.17 18.49 0.77
N HIS A 598 -24.43 17.53 0.19
CA HIS A 598 -24.98 16.28 -0.37
C HIS A 598 -25.51 15.29 0.69
N ASN A 599 -25.26 15.51 1.99
CA ASN A 599 -25.75 14.65 3.08
C ASN A 599 -26.94 15.25 3.85
N GLN A 600 -27.48 16.40 3.44
CA GLN A 600 -28.76 16.85 3.96
C GLN A 600 -29.87 16.04 3.28
N PRO A 601 -30.78 15.39 4.02
CA PRO A 601 -31.97 14.82 3.40
C PRO A 601 -32.72 15.97 2.73
N SER A 602 -32.99 15.82 1.43
CA SER A 602 -33.86 16.73 0.70
C SER A 602 -35.19 16.82 1.44
N LEU A 603 -35.43 17.93 2.13
CA LEU A 603 -36.73 18.29 2.64
C LEU A 603 -37.59 18.67 1.43
N SER A 604 -38.30 17.69 0.90
CA SER A 604 -39.46 17.87 0.04
C SER A 604 -40.55 16.91 0.49
#